data_AF-A0A969TVH9-F1
#
_entry.id   AF-A0A969TVH9-F1
#
_cell.length_a   1.000
_cell.length_b   1.000
_cell.length_c   1.000
_cell.angle_alpha   90.00
_cell.angle_beta   90.00
_cell.angle_gamma   90.00
#
_symmetry.space_group_name_H-M   'P 1'
#
loop_
_entity.id
_entity.type
_entity.pdbx_description
1 polymer ?
#
loop_
_entity_poly.entity_id
_entity_poly.type
_entity_poly.pdbx_seq_one_letter_code
_entity_poly.pdbx_strand_id
1 'polypeptide(L)'
;MRGRENQLASGKFMHSMYNLCSFCQEQKLPVALPSNSPKITLQFYQQGLSIEEIAQTRGLAVSTIYQHITELFETNQPVKINDFVIPVKQEQIVNAIQKVGADSLKPIKEYLGESFSYEEIRLVRAWWRKENE
;
A
#
# COMPACT_ATOMS: atom_id res chain seq x y z
N MET A 1 15.39 26.24 -49.54
CA MET A 1 14.93 24.84 -49.52
C MET A 1 15.14 24.28 -48.12
N ARG A 2 14.04 23.93 -47.43
CA ARG A 2 13.93 23.30 -46.09
C ARG A 2 14.43 24.19 -44.93
N GLY A 3 13.65 24.63 -43.95
CA GLY A 3 12.41 24.10 -43.38
C GLY A 3 12.65 24.07 -41.86
N ARG A 4 12.33 25.16 -41.16
CA ARG A 4 12.34 25.24 -39.69
C ARG A 4 10.92 25.52 -39.24
N GLU A 5 10.16 24.45 -39.06
CA GLU A 5 8.87 24.46 -38.38
C GLU A 5 9.15 24.50 -36.88
N ASN A 6 8.76 25.57 -36.20
CA ASN A 6 8.72 25.62 -34.75
C ASN A 6 7.38 26.25 -34.36
N GLN A 7 6.36 25.40 -34.29
CA GLN A 7 5.03 25.76 -33.82
C GLN A 7 4.94 25.31 -32.36
N LEU A 8 5.16 26.25 -31.44
CA LEU A 8 5.02 26.03 -30.01
C LEU A 8 3.65 26.48 -29.53
N ALA A 9 2.97 25.50 -28.90
CA ALA A 9 2.03 25.65 -27.80
C ALA A 9 0.69 26.36 -28.06
N SER A 10 -0.23 25.65 -28.72
CA SER A 10 -1.64 25.73 -28.30
C SER A 10 -1.80 24.85 -27.06
N GLY A 11 -1.96 25.49 -25.90
CA GLY A 11 -2.21 24.84 -24.62
C GLY A 11 -3.54 24.08 -24.65
N LYS A 12 -3.47 22.78 -24.97
CA LYS A 12 -4.55 21.82 -24.76
C LYS A 12 -4.71 21.59 -23.25
N PHE A 13 -5.49 22.44 -22.61
CA PHE A 13 -6.18 22.07 -21.38
C PHE A 13 -7.08 20.86 -21.70
N MET A 14 -7.11 19.88 -20.78
CA MET A 14 -7.86 18.61 -20.84
C MET A 14 -7.28 17.52 -21.76
N HIS A 15 -6.32 16.74 -21.26
CA HIS A 15 -6.24 15.30 -21.54
C HIS A 15 -5.35 14.60 -20.50
N SER A 16 -5.95 14.14 -19.39
CA SER A 16 -5.44 12.97 -18.66
C SER A 16 -6.56 12.30 -17.85
N MET A 17 -7.77 12.30 -18.40
CA MET A 17 -8.78 11.27 -18.10
C MET A 17 -8.69 10.30 -19.26
N TYR A 18 -7.84 9.28 -19.13
CA TYR A 18 -7.76 8.05 -19.93
C TYR A 18 -6.31 7.58 -19.92
N ASN A 19 -5.90 6.96 -18.81
CA ASN A 19 -5.11 5.75 -18.98
C ASN A 19 -6.10 4.61 -18.83
N LEU A 20 -6.48 4.02 -19.97
CA LEU A 20 -6.94 2.64 -19.98
C LEU A 20 -5.86 1.85 -19.23
N CYS A 21 -6.16 1.41 -18.01
CA CYS A 21 -5.33 0.48 -17.27
C CYS A 21 -5.44 -0.90 -17.95
N SER A 22 -4.86 -1.00 -19.15
CA SER A 22 -4.57 -2.27 -19.83
C SER A 22 -3.35 -2.88 -19.16
N PHE A 23 -3.55 -3.39 -17.95
CA PHE A 23 -2.62 -4.33 -17.35
C PHE A 23 -3.29 -5.17 -16.26
N CYS A 24 -4.37 -5.85 -16.63
CA CYS A 24 -4.75 -7.10 -15.96
C CYS A 24 -3.66 -8.13 -16.26
N GLN A 25 -2.53 -8.05 -15.57
CA GLN A 25 -1.47 -9.04 -15.71
C GLN A 25 -1.88 -10.29 -14.92
N GLU A 26 -1.89 -11.44 -15.59
CA GLU A 26 -2.04 -12.78 -14.99
C GLU A 26 -0.84 -13.08 -14.08
N GLN A 27 -0.77 -12.45 -12.91
CA GLN A 27 0.27 -12.76 -11.94
C GLN A 27 -0.10 -14.06 -11.22
N LYS A 28 0.68 -15.11 -11.45
CA LYS A 28 0.62 -16.35 -10.69
C LYS A 28 1.08 -16.05 -9.26
N LEU A 29 0.13 -16.07 -8.33
CA LEU A 29 0.36 -15.66 -6.94
C LEU A 29 1.28 -16.66 -6.22
N PRO A 30 2.19 -16.18 -5.36
CA PRO A 30 3.19 -17.03 -4.71
C PRO A 30 2.59 -18.02 -3.70
N VAL A 31 1.43 -17.71 -3.12
CA VAL A 31 0.68 -18.56 -2.17
C VAL A 31 -0.82 -18.43 -2.45
N ALA A 32 -1.61 -19.47 -2.17
CA ALA A 32 -3.07 -19.39 -2.22
C ALA A 32 -3.58 -18.29 -1.27
N LEU A 33 -4.29 -17.31 -1.81
CA LEU A 33 -4.73 -16.13 -1.06
C LEU A 33 -5.73 -16.48 0.06
N PRO A 34 -5.66 -15.79 1.21
CA PRO A 34 -6.65 -15.93 2.28
C PRO A 34 -7.99 -15.33 1.85
N SER A 35 -9.08 -16.12 1.92
CA SER A 35 -10.47 -15.76 1.56
C SER A 35 -10.64 -15.06 0.20
N ASN A 36 -11.86 -14.63 -0.17
CA ASN A 36 -12.10 -13.93 -1.45
C ASN A 36 -11.90 -12.42 -1.37
N SER A 37 -12.02 -11.82 -0.17
CA SER A 37 -12.00 -10.36 0.00
C SER A 37 -10.60 -9.73 -0.11
N PRO A 38 -9.54 -10.27 0.53
CA PRO A 38 -8.16 -9.81 0.30
C PRO A 38 -7.73 -9.95 -1.16
N LYS A 39 -8.20 -10.96 -1.90
CA LYS A 39 -7.88 -11.12 -3.33
C LYS A 39 -8.31 -9.92 -4.16
N ILE A 40 -9.53 -9.44 -3.93
CA ILE A 40 -10.06 -8.28 -4.63
C ILE A 40 -9.25 -7.03 -4.27
N THR A 41 -8.87 -6.87 -2.99
CA THR A 41 -7.94 -5.80 -2.57
C THR A 41 -6.63 -5.83 -3.37
N LEU A 42 -6.04 -7.02 -3.48
CA LEU A 42 -4.76 -7.21 -4.18
C LEU A 42 -4.89 -6.83 -5.66
N GLN A 43 -5.98 -7.23 -6.32
CA GLN A 43 -6.23 -6.90 -7.73
C GLN A 43 -6.28 -5.40 -7.97
N PHE A 44 -6.98 -4.64 -7.11
CA PHE A 44 -7.03 -3.19 -7.25
C PHE A 44 -5.70 -2.52 -6.89
N TYR A 45 -5.00 -3.01 -5.87
CA TYR A 45 -3.66 -2.53 -5.54
C TYR A 45 -2.68 -2.74 -6.72
N GLN A 46 -2.73 -3.90 -7.39
CA GLN A 46 -1.91 -4.18 -8.57
C GLN A 46 -2.26 -3.31 -9.79
N GLN A 47 -3.49 -2.78 -9.85
CA GLN A 47 -3.92 -1.77 -10.82
C GLN A 47 -3.42 -0.36 -10.47
N GLY A 48 -2.74 -0.20 -9.33
CA GLY A 48 -2.16 1.07 -8.89
C GLY A 48 -3.13 1.99 -8.15
N LEU A 49 -4.29 1.48 -7.71
CA LEU A 49 -5.22 2.27 -6.90
C LEU A 49 -4.65 2.48 -5.49
N SER A 50 -4.87 3.68 -4.95
CA SER A 50 -4.60 4.03 -3.56
C SER A 50 -5.56 3.31 -2.60
N ILE A 51 -5.21 3.25 -1.32
CA ILE A 51 -6.05 2.63 -0.28
C ILE A 51 -7.45 3.26 -0.24
N GLU A 52 -7.51 4.58 -0.35
CA GLU A 52 -8.73 5.37 -0.31
C GLU A 52 -9.62 5.06 -1.51
N GLU A 53 -9.04 4.97 -2.70
CA GLU A 53 -9.75 4.57 -3.92
C GLU A 53 -10.27 3.14 -3.81
N ILE A 54 -9.45 2.21 -3.32
CA ILE A 54 -9.87 0.81 -3.11
C ILE A 54 -11.03 0.74 -2.11
N ALA A 55 -10.94 1.47 -1.00
CA ALA A 55 -11.99 1.53 0.01
C ALA A 55 -13.30 2.06 -0.59
N GLN A 56 -13.22 3.16 -1.34
CA GLN A 56 -14.37 3.77 -2.01
C GLN A 56 -14.98 2.84 -3.07
N THR A 57 -14.17 2.29 -3.97
CA THR A 57 -14.62 1.38 -5.05
C THR A 57 -15.30 0.13 -4.49
N ARG A 58 -14.83 -0.36 -3.33
CA ARG A 58 -15.37 -1.58 -2.71
C ARG A 58 -16.48 -1.32 -1.68
N GLY A 59 -16.75 -0.05 -1.35
CA GLY A 59 -17.68 0.30 -0.27
C GLY A 59 -17.26 -0.23 1.11
N LEU A 60 -15.95 -0.25 1.38
CA LEU A 60 -15.37 -0.71 2.65
C LEU A 60 -14.69 0.43 3.40
N ALA A 61 -14.48 0.26 4.70
CA ALA A 61 -13.67 1.20 5.47
C ALA A 61 -12.18 1.08 5.09
N VAL A 62 -11.45 2.20 5.13
CA VAL A 62 -9.99 2.25 4.92
C VAL A 62 -9.26 1.28 5.86
N SER A 63 -9.66 1.21 7.12
CA SER A 63 -9.10 0.27 8.11
C SER A 63 -9.27 -1.20 7.70
N THR A 64 -10.37 -1.55 7.04
CA THR A 64 -10.60 -2.90 6.49
C THR A 64 -9.64 -3.20 5.34
N ILE A 65 -9.35 -2.20 4.49
CA ILE A 65 -8.36 -2.36 3.42
C ILE A 65 -6.97 -2.57 4.01
N TYR A 66 -6.56 -1.79 5.01
CA TYR A 66 -5.29 -2.02 5.72
C TYR A 66 -5.19 -3.40 6.37
N GLN A 67 -6.30 -3.91 6.92
CA GLN A 67 -6.35 -5.27 7.44
C GLN A 67 -6.10 -6.31 6.33
N HIS A 68 -6.77 -6.18 5.18
CA HIS A 68 -6.50 -7.06 4.05
C HIS A 68 -5.05 -6.95 3.56
N ILE A 69 -4.49 -5.75 3.48
CA ILE A 69 -3.08 -5.52 3.08
C ILE A 69 -2.12 -6.22 4.05
N THR A 70 -2.40 -6.17 5.36
CA THR A 70 -1.62 -6.88 6.38
C THR A 70 -1.67 -8.40 6.13
N GLU A 71 -2.86 -8.97 5.93
CA GLU A 71 -3.03 -10.41 5.64
C GLU A 71 -2.34 -10.83 4.34
N LEU A 72 -2.41 -10.01 3.29
CA LEU A 72 -1.72 -10.24 2.02
C LEU A 72 -0.20 -10.24 2.21
N PHE A 73 0.32 -9.31 2.99
CA PHE A 73 1.74 -9.23 3.32
C PHE A 73 2.22 -10.48 4.11
N GLU A 74 1.46 -10.88 5.13
CA GLU A 74 1.73 -12.09 5.93
C GLU A 74 1.70 -13.36 5.07
N THR A 75 0.81 -13.42 4.08
CA THR A 75 0.69 -14.56 3.14
C THR A 75 1.61 -14.46 1.91
N ASN A 76 2.70 -13.70 2.01
CA ASN A 76 3.74 -13.57 0.97
C ASN A 76 3.26 -13.03 -0.37
N GLN A 77 2.13 -12.33 -0.41
CA GLN A 77 1.61 -11.75 -1.66
C GLN A 77 2.45 -10.55 -2.10
N PRO A 78 2.45 -10.19 -3.41
CA PRO A 78 3.30 -9.14 -3.96
C PRO A 78 2.80 -7.75 -3.56
N VAL A 79 2.99 -7.40 -2.28
CA VAL A 79 2.61 -6.13 -1.67
C VAL A 79 3.84 -5.50 -1.05
N LYS A 80 4.10 -4.23 -1.37
CA LYS A 80 5.30 -3.52 -0.90
C LYS A 80 4.95 -2.62 0.28
N ILE A 81 5.59 -2.82 1.42
CA ILE A 81 5.36 -2.01 2.62
C ILE A 81 5.62 -0.51 2.39
N ASN A 82 6.59 -0.18 1.52
CA ASN A 82 6.95 1.20 1.17
C ASN A 82 5.82 1.98 0.51
N ASP A 83 4.81 1.30 -0.03
CA ASP A 83 3.64 1.95 -0.64
C ASP A 83 2.64 2.43 0.43
N PHE A 84 2.78 1.96 1.68
CA PHE A 84 1.83 2.25 2.77
C PHE A 84 2.47 3.01 3.93
N VAL A 85 3.75 2.78 4.19
CA VAL A 85 4.49 3.43 5.28
C VAL A 85 5.83 3.88 4.73
N ILE A 86 6.14 5.17 4.86
CA ILE A 86 7.44 5.69 4.40
C ILE A 86 8.60 5.12 5.24
N PRO A 87 9.81 4.94 4.67
CA PRO A 87 10.94 4.33 5.38
C PRO A 87 11.27 4.95 6.73
N VAL A 88 11.19 6.28 6.86
CA VAL A 88 11.44 6.99 8.13
C VAL A 88 10.46 6.56 9.22
N LYS A 89 9.17 6.43 8.88
CA LYS A 89 8.17 5.95 9.84
C LYS A 89 8.36 4.47 10.18
N GLN A 90 8.77 3.66 9.20
CA GLN A 90 9.09 2.25 9.45
C GLN A 90 10.20 2.13 10.49
N GLU A 91 11.30 2.87 10.33
CA GLU A 91 12.41 2.87 11.27
C GLU A 91 11.97 3.29 12.69
N GLN A 92 11.16 4.34 12.79
CA GLN A 92 10.61 4.79 14.08
C GLN A 92 9.76 3.71 14.76
N ILE A 93 8.91 3.02 13.99
CA ILE A 93 8.09 1.92 14.51
C ILE A 93 8.97 0.72 14.91
N VAL A 94 9.99 0.37 14.12
CA VAL A 94 10.94 -0.71 14.46
C VAL A 94 11.68 -0.40 15.76
N ASN A 95 12.16 0.84 15.91
CA ASN A 95 12.80 1.29 17.14
C ASN A 95 11.83 1.18 18.34
N ALA A 96 10.56 1.57 18.17
CA ALA A 96 9.55 1.42 19.21
C ALA A 96 9.34 -0.06 19.57
N ILE A 97 9.20 -0.95 18.59
CA ILE A 97 9.06 -2.39 18.79
C ILE A 97 10.23 -2.95 19.61
N GLN A 98 11.47 -2.55 19.30
CA GLN A 98 12.65 -2.99 20.04
C GLN A 98 12.69 -2.49 21.50
N LYS A 99 12.03 -1.36 21.79
CA LYS A 99 11.98 -0.78 23.14
C LYS A 99 10.86 -1.33 24.01
N VAL A 100 9.66 -1.50 23.45
CA VAL A 100 8.46 -1.88 24.22
C VAL A 100 7.96 -3.30 23.95
N GLY A 101 8.60 -4.01 23.01
CA GLY A 101 8.20 -5.35 22.59
C GLY A 101 7.20 -5.35 21.43
N ALA A 102 7.07 -6.52 20.80
CA ALA A 102 6.23 -6.74 19.63
C ALA A 102 4.91 -7.47 19.95
N ASP A 103 4.55 -7.69 21.21
CA ASP A 103 3.43 -8.59 21.57
C ASP A 103 2.06 -7.96 21.34
N SER A 104 1.93 -6.64 21.54
CA SER A 104 0.68 -5.91 21.35
C SER A 104 0.91 -4.54 20.73
N LEU A 105 -0.10 -4.00 20.03
CA LEU A 105 0.00 -2.72 19.34
C LEU A 105 -0.08 -1.52 20.31
N LYS A 106 -0.75 -1.68 21.45
CA LYS A 106 -1.03 -0.58 22.37
C LYS A 106 0.26 0.05 22.95
N PRO A 107 1.23 -0.70 23.49
CA PRO A 107 2.48 -0.11 23.99
C PRO A 107 3.28 0.61 22.89
N ILE A 108 3.27 0.08 21.67
CA ILE A 108 3.96 0.68 20.52
C ILE A 108 3.30 2.01 20.16
N LYS A 109 1.96 2.05 20.11
CA LYS A 109 1.18 3.26 19.85
C LYS A 109 1.37 4.31 20.93
N GLU A 110 1.40 3.92 22.20
CA GLU A 110 1.67 4.83 23.33
C GLU A 110 3.08 5.41 23.26
N TYR A 111 4.09 4.62 22.87
CA TYR A 111 5.46 5.09 22.68
C TYR A 111 5.61 6.08 21.52
N LEU A 112 4.94 5.83 20.40
CA LEU A 112 5.02 6.64 19.18
C LEU A 112 4.12 7.88 19.19
N GLY A 113 3.06 7.87 19.99
CA GLY A 113 2.09 8.96 20.08
C GLY A 113 1.11 9.03 18.91
N GLU A 114 0.46 10.19 18.74
CA GLU A 114 -0.67 10.34 17.81
C GLU A 114 -0.28 10.35 16.32
N SER A 115 1.00 10.60 15.99
CA SER A 115 1.49 10.74 14.60
C SER A 115 1.54 9.46 13.76
N PHE A 116 1.23 8.31 14.38
CA PHE A 116 1.31 6.98 13.75
C PHE A 116 -0.03 6.28 13.86
N SER A 117 -0.65 5.87 12.75
CA SER A 117 -1.92 5.15 12.82
C SER A 117 -1.74 3.72 13.35
N TYR A 118 -2.82 3.12 13.86
CA TYR A 118 -2.77 1.71 14.27
C TYR A 118 -2.51 0.79 13.08
N GLU A 119 -2.94 1.19 11.89
CA GLU A 119 -2.74 0.50 10.63
C GLU A 119 -1.27 0.49 10.21
N GLU A 120 -0.59 1.64 10.26
CA GLU A 120 0.85 1.76 9.98
C GLU A 120 1.66 0.87 10.94
N ILE A 121 1.36 0.95 12.24
CA ILE A 121 2.06 0.17 13.27
C ILE A 121 1.84 -1.34 13.06
N ARG A 122 0.61 -1.75 12.76
CA ARG A 122 0.28 -3.16 12.51
C ARG A 122 1.05 -3.70 11.32
N LEU A 123 1.09 -2.97 10.21
CA LEU A 123 1.76 -3.39 9.00
C LEU A 123 3.28 -3.51 9.19
N VAL A 124 3.92 -2.50 9.79
CA VAL A 124 5.37 -2.55 10.07
C VAL A 124 5.73 -3.63 11.06
N ARG A 125 4.90 -3.87 12.08
CA ARG A 125 5.11 -4.97 13.02
C ARG A 125 5.04 -6.34 12.33
N ALA A 126 4.08 -6.55 11.43
CA ALA A 126 3.99 -7.80 10.66
C ALA A 126 5.23 -8.00 9.77
N TRP A 127 5.70 -6.93 9.12
CA TRP A 127 6.96 -6.93 8.36
C TRP A 127 8.17 -7.24 9.25
N TRP A 128 8.31 -6.57 10.38
CA TRP A 128 9.43 -6.77 11.30
C TRP A 128 9.49 -8.19 11.84
N ARG A 129 8.34 -8.79 12.23
CA ARG A 129 8.30 -10.18 12.71
C ARG A 129 8.80 -11.16 11.67
N LYS A 130 8.39 -11.00 10.42
CA LYS A 130 8.77 -11.87 9.31
C LYS A 130 10.27 -11.83 8.99
N GLU A 131 10.92 -10.69 9.17
CA GLU A 131 12.38 -10.55 8.99
C GLU A 131 13.20 -11.11 10.17
N ASN A 132 12.56 -11.36 11.32
CA ASN A 132 13.21 -11.80 12.57
C ASN A 132 12.78 -13.22 13.02
N GLU A 133 11.99 -13.93 12.19
CA GLU A 133 11.60 -15.34 12.36
C GLU A 133 12.49 -16.25 11.49
#